data_AF-A0A1I4MP79-F1
#
_entry.id   AF-A0A1I4MP79-F1
#
_cell.length_a   1.000
_cell.length_b   1.000
_cell.length_c   1.000
_cell.angle_alpha   90.00
_cell.angle_beta   90.00
_cell.angle_gamma   90.00
#
_symmetry.space_group_name_H-M   'P 1'
#
loop_
_entity.id
_entity.type
_entity.pdbx_description
1 polymer ?
#
loop_
_entity_poly.entity_id
_entity_poly.type
_entity_poly.pdbx_seq_one_letter_code
_entity_poly.pdbx_strand_id
1 'polypeptide(L)'
;MAQLRTFTPIAMSPMTTPGPQFRATDRTHPDYPNCPSWAVEEFGNGAWSIYLVDWMPVYRPTRERAQELVDRLSRGESIAALQVRPRPDYWDRINEPKDASGRTSAEMRSGSSQTTENTD
;
A
#
# COMPACT_ATOMS: atom_id res chain seq x y z
N MET A 1 -12.92 40.46 -56.28
CA MET A 1 -12.08 40.67 -55.08
C MET A 1 -12.36 39.50 -54.13
N ALA A 2 -11.42 38.56 -53.98
CA ALA A 2 -11.60 37.37 -53.15
C ALA A 2 -11.07 37.63 -51.74
N GLN A 3 -11.91 37.45 -50.72
CA GLN A 3 -11.53 37.62 -49.32
C GLN A 3 -10.68 36.43 -48.86
N LEU A 4 -9.43 36.70 -48.50
CA LEU A 4 -8.53 35.77 -47.81
C LEU A 4 -9.13 35.46 -46.43
N ARG A 5 -9.53 34.20 -46.22
CA ARG A 5 -9.91 33.70 -44.91
C ARG A 5 -8.64 33.49 -44.10
N THR A 6 -8.42 34.38 -43.14
CA THR A 6 -7.32 34.30 -42.17
C THR A 6 -7.44 32.98 -41.39
N PHE A 7 -6.43 32.13 -41.51
CA PHE A 7 -6.33 30.89 -40.75
C PHE A 7 -5.80 31.23 -39.36
N THR A 8 -6.63 31.15 -38.33
CA THR A 8 -6.18 31.29 -36.94
C THR A 8 -5.50 29.97 -36.53
N PRO A 9 -4.20 29.94 -36.20
CA PRO A 9 -3.60 28.75 -35.65
C PRO A 9 -4.23 28.47 -34.28
N ILE A 10 -4.80 27.28 -34.12
CA ILE A 10 -5.24 26.77 -32.82
C ILE A 10 -3.97 26.64 -31.98
N ALA A 11 -3.83 27.46 -30.95
CA ALA A 11 -2.77 27.33 -29.96
C ALA A 11 -2.89 25.93 -29.33
N MET A 12 -2.00 25.01 -29.71
CA MET A 12 -1.83 23.76 -28.98
C MET A 12 -1.31 24.14 -27.60
N SER A 13 -2.18 24.10 -26.58
CA SER A 13 -1.73 24.16 -25.19
C SER A 13 -0.63 23.13 -25.00
N PRO A 14 0.46 23.44 -24.29
CA PRO A 14 1.46 22.44 -23.97
C PRO A 14 0.73 21.28 -23.31
N MET A 15 0.83 20.09 -23.89
CA MET A 15 0.45 18.85 -23.23
C MET A 15 1.45 18.70 -22.09
N THR A 16 1.20 19.40 -20.98
CA THR A 16 1.81 19.09 -19.70
C THR A 16 1.29 17.71 -19.39
N THR A 17 2.00 16.67 -19.82
CA THR A 17 1.73 15.30 -19.37
C THR A 17 1.70 15.42 -17.85
N PRO A 18 0.54 15.22 -17.20
CA PRO A 18 0.50 15.27 -15.76
C PRO A 18 1.54 14.27 -15.29
N GLY A 19 2.49 14.73 -14.46
CA GLY A 19 3.44 13.83 -13.82
C GLY A 19 2.69 12.65 -13.18
N PRO A 20 3.37 11.53 -12.91
CA PRO A 20 2.72 10.36 -12.34
C PRO A 20 1.93 10.78 -11.09
N GLN A 21 0.63 10.50 -11.11
CA GLN A 21 -0.27 10.85 -10.01
C GLN A 21 -0.45 9.64 -9.12
N PHE A 22 -0.28 9.84 -7.82
CA PHE A 22 -0.40 8.78 -6.83
C PHE A 22 -1.55 9.06 -5.87
N ARG A 23 -2.20 8.01 -5.35
CA ARG A 23 -3.21 8.14 -4.29
C ARG A 23 -3.20 6.95 -3.34
N ALA A 24 -3.62 7.17 -2.11
CA ALA A 24 -3.87 6.11 -1.14
C ALA A 24 -5.32 5.63 -1.31
N THR A 25 -5.52 4.31 -1.35
CA THR A 25 -6.83 3.68 -1.49
C THR A 25 -7.01 2.59 -0.45
N ASP A 26 -8.21 2.47 0.09
CA ASP A 26 -8.57 1.39 1.00
C ASP A 26 -8.87 0.12 0.20
N ARG A 27 -8.12 -0.94 0.47
CA ARG A 27 -8.25 -2.28 -0.12
C ARG A 27 -8.43 -3.32 0.98
N THR A 28 -8.92 -2.91 2.15
CA THR A 28 -9.29 -3.82 3.23
C THR A 28 -10.33 -4.80 2.72
N HIS A 29 -10.04 -6.09 2.87
CA HIS A 29 -10.95 -7.13 2.42
C HIS A 29 -12.18 -7.16 3.33
N PRO A 30 -13.41 -7.22 2.79
CA PRO A 30 -14.62 -7.18 3.62
C PRO A 30 -14.71 -8.34 4.61
N ASP A 31 -14.17 -9.52 4.26
CA ASP A 31 -14.12 -10.69 5.15
C ASP A 31 -13.05 -10.60 6.25
N TYR A 32 -12.12 -9.64 6.15
CA TYR A 32 -11.02 -9.45 7.11
C TYR A 32 -10.92 -7.97 7.55
N PRO A 33 -11.97 -7.40 8.16
CA PRO A 33 -12.02 -5.97 8.50
C PRO A 33 -10.97 -5.58 9.56
N ASN A 34 -10.50 -6.55 10.34
CA ASN A 34 -9.45 -6.36 11.35
C ASN A 34 -8.04 -6.31 10.75
N CYS A 35 -7.90 -6.51 9.44
CA CYS A 35 -6.65 -6.46 8.70
C CYS A 35 -6.71 -5.30 7.69
N PRO A 36 -6.68 -4.05 8.16
CA PRO A 36 -6.74 -2.90 7.26
C PRO A 36 -5.59 -2.94 6.27
N SER A 37 -5.92 -2.74 5.00
CA SER A 37 -4.96 -2.87 3.90
C SER A 37 -5.09 -1.67 2.95
N TRP A 38 -4.25 -0.67 3.17
CA TRP A 38 -4.17 0.52 2.35
C TRP A 38 -3.13 0.33 1.25
N ALA A 39 -3.53 0.51 -0.01
CA ALA A 39 -2.62 0.43 -1.15
C ALA A 39 -2.28 1.83 -1.69
N VAL A 40 -1.15 1.92 -2.37
CA VAL A 40 -0.84 3.06 -3.23
C VAL A 40 -1.24 2.72 -4.65
N GLU A 41 -2.01 3.59 -5.29
CA GLU A 41 -2.33 3.51 -6.72
C GLU A 41 -1.60 4.60 -7.49
N GLU A 42 -1.22 4.26 -8.72
CA GLU A 42 -0.67 5.16 -9.72
C GLU A 42 -1.69 5.34 -10.85
N PHE A 43 -1.87 6.58 -11.30
CA PHE A 43 -2.65 6.89 -12.48
C PHE A 43 -1.78 6.78 -13.73
N GLY A 44 -2.04 5.76 -14.54
CA GLY A 44 -1.32 5.49 -15.79
C GLY A 44 -2.28 4.94 -16.83
N ASN A 45 -2.04 5.22 -18.11
CA ASN A 45 -2.87 4.74 -19.23
C ASN A 45 -4.38 5.04 -19.08
N GLY A 46 -4.73 6.16 -18.43
CA GLY A 46 -6.12 6.58 -18.22
C GLY A 46 -6.86 5.85 -17.10
N ALA A 47 -6.18 5.00 -16.32
CA ALA A 47 -6.76 4.25 -15.22
C ALA A 47 -5.89 4.30 -13.97
N TRP A 48 -6.52 4.08 -12.82
CA TRP A 48 -5.80 3.85 -11.56
C TRP A 48 -5.43 2.38 -11.46
N SER A 49 -4.18 2.11 -11.13
CA SER A 49 -3.66 0.75 -10.93
C SER A 49 -2.80 0.69 -9.68
N ILE A 50 -2.74 -0.46 -9.02
CA ILE A 50 -1.92 -0.62 -7.82
C ILE A 50 -0.45 -0.44 -8.21
N TYR A 51 0.23 0.47 -7.52
CA TYR A 51 1.65 0.71 -7.72
C TYR A 51 2.45 -0.50 -7.25
N LEU A 52 3.30 -1.01 -8.15
CA LEU A 52 4.14 -2.18 -7.90
C LEU A 52 5.59 -1.74 -7.70
N VAL A 53 6.22 -2.28 -6.66
CA VAL A 53 7.65 -2.18 -6.41
C VAL A 53 8.21 -3.59 -6.52
N ASP A 54 9.18 -3.81 -7.41
CA ASP A 54 9.73 -5.15 -7.69
C ASP A 54 8.63 -6.19 -7.95
N TRP A 55 7.63 -5.83 -8.76
CA TRP A 55 6.46 -6.66 -9.09
C TRP A 55 5.54 -7.02 -7.91
N MET A 56 5.74 -6.39 -6.75
CA MET A 56 4.90 -6.60 -5.57
C MET A 56 4.06 -5.38 -5.24
N PRO A 57 2.77 -5.55 -4.92
CA PRO A 57 1.92 -4.46 -4.47
C PRO A 57 2.39 -3.93 -3.11
N VAL A 58 2.33 -2.61 -2.95
CA VAL A 58 2.71 -1.96 -1.69
C VAL A 58 1.46 -1.72 -0.84
N TYR A 59 1.31 -2.54 0.20
CA TYR A 59 0.25 -2.38 1.20
C TYR A 59 0.78 -1.81 2.52
N ARG A 60 -0.07 -1.06 3.23
CA ARG A 60 0.19 -0.49 4.54
C ARG A 60 -1.00 -0.73 5.48
N PRO A 61 -0.75 -0.92 6.79
CA PRO A 61 -1.82 -1.17 7.75
C PRO A 61 -2.67 0.08 8.04
N THR A 62 -2.20 1.29 7.70
CA THR A 62 -2.91 2.54 7.97
C THR A 62 -2.87 3.49 6.78
N ARG A 63 -3.86 4.37 6.73
CA ARG A 63 -3.99 5.42 5.70
C ARG A 63 -2.79 6.36 5.71
N GLU A 64 -2.33 6.77 6.89
CA GLU A 64 -1.25 7.74 7.07
C GLU A 64 0.06 7.21 6.48
N ARG A 65 0.32 5.91 6.68
CA ARG A 65 1.50 5.25 6.11
C ARG A 65 1.41 5.10 4.59
N ALA A 66 0.21 4.87 4.05
CA ALA A 66 0.02 4.87 2.61
C ALA A 66 0.17 6.29 2.02
N GLN A 67 -0.33 7.31 2.72
CA GLN A 67 -0.19 8.71 2.30
C GLN A 67 1.27 9.18 2.35
N GLU A 68 2.03 8.78 3.37
CA GLU A 68 3.48 9.04 3.45
C GLU A 68 4.21 8.53 2.19
N LEU A 69 3.82 7.36 1.67
CA LEU A 69 4.39 6.82 0.44
C LEU A 69 3.97 7.61 -0.80
N VAL A 70 2.70 8.00 -0.89
CA VAL A 70 2.18 8.86 -1.97
C VAL A 70 2.96 10.17 -2.04
N ASP A 71 3.20 10.80 -0.89
CA ASP A 71 3.92 12.08 -0.83
C ASP A 71 5.38 11.91 -1.28
N ARG A 72 6.03 10.83 -0.87
CA ARG A 72 7.41 10.50 -1.29
C ARG A 72 7.51 10.21 -2.78
N LEU A 73 6.60 9.39 -3.31
CA LEU A 73 6.52 9.08 -4.74
C LEU A 73 6.24 10.33 -5.58
N SER A 74 5.35 11.20 -5.09
CA SER A 74 5.03 12.48 -5.75
C SER A 74 6.22 13.45 -5.78
N ARG A 75 7.19 13.30 -4.85
CA ARG A 75 8.48 14.02 -4.86
C ARG A 75 9.56 13.32 -5.71
N GLY A 76 9.27 12.17 -6.31
CA GLY A 76 10.23 11.38 -7.08
C GLY A 76 11.19 10.55 -6.22
N GLU A 77 10.89 10.34 -4.94
CA GLU A 77 11.72 9.51 -4.07
C GLU A 77 11.47 8.01 -4.32
N SER A 78 12.53 7.21 -4.25
CA SER A 78 12.41 5.75 -4.28
C SER A 78 11.92 5.20 -2.94
N ILE A 79 10.91 4.35 -2.99
CA ILE A 79 10.35 3.64 -1.83
C ILE A 79 10.79 2.17 -1.73
N ALA A 80 11.72 1.72 -2.59
CA ALA A 80 12.17 0.33 -2.63
C ALA A 80 12.74 -0.16 -1.28
N ALA A 81 13.47 0.71 -0.58
CA ALA A 81 14.01 0.41 0.76
C ALA A 81 12.94 0.24 1.85
N LEU A 82 11.70 0.68 1.61
CA LEU A 82 10.57 0.56 2.55
C LEU A 82 9.76 -0.72 2.30
N GLN A 83 10.17 -1.52 1.33
CA GLN A 83 9.54 -2.81 1.06
C GLN A 83 10.00 -3.80 2.13
N VAL A 84 9.19 -3.96 3.18
CA VAL A 84 9.29 -5.14 4.03
C VAL A 84 8.61 -6.27 3.26
N ARG A 85 9.40 -7.19 2.69
CA ARG A 85 8.83 -8.41 2.11
C ARG A 85 8.05 -9.13 3.22
N PRO A 86 6.73 -9.31 3.08
CA PRO A 86 5.99 -10.12 4.04
C PRO A 86 6.66 -11.49 4.06
N ARG A 87 6.95 -11.99 5.26
CA ARG A 87 7.45 -13.36 5.38
C ARG A 87 6.40 -14.30 4.78
N PRO A 88 6.80 -15.46 4.21
CA PRO A 88 5.87 -16.40 3.62
C PRO A 88 4.69 -16.78 4.55
N ASP A 89 4.90 -16.75 5.86
CA ASP A 89 3.93 -17.07 6.92
C ASP A 89 3.09 -15.87 7.41
N TYR A 90 3.19 -14.69 6.79
CA TYR A 90 2.51 -13.48 7.26
C TYR A 90 0.98 -13.65 7.29
N TRP A 91 0.40 -14.19 6.21
CA TRP A 91 -1.05 -14.40 6.12
C TRP A 91 -1.54 -15.45 7.11
N ASP A 92 -0.77 -16.50 7.37
CA ASP A 92 -1.10 -17.52 8.36
C ASP A 92 -1.09 -16.96 9.78
N ARG A 93 -0.10 -16.11 10.12
CA ARG A 93 0.01 -15.48 11.44
C ARG A 93 -1.10 -14.48 11.76
N ILE A 94 -1.54 -13.69 10.78
CA ILE A 94 -2.60 -12.70 11.03
C ILE A 94 -4.01 -13.33 11.04
N ASN A 95 -4.17 -14.48 10.38
CA ASN A 95 -5.41 -15.27 10.39
C ASN A 95 -5.44 -16.32 11.51
N GLU A 96 -4.35 -16.48 12.28
CA GLU A 96 -4.32 -17.41 13.39
C GLU A 96 -5.41 -17.00 14.40
N PRO A 97 -6.34 -17.91 14.76
CA PRO A 97 -7.37 -17.61 15.73
C PRO A 97 -6.72 -17.20 17.06
N LYS A 98 -7.05 -16.00 17.51
CA LYS A 98 -6.60 -15.44 18.78
C LYS A 98 -7.65 -15.72 19.85
N ASP A 99 -7.18 -15.96 21.08
CA ASP A 99 -8.07 -16.09 22.22
C ASP A 99 -8.66 -14.74 22.66
N ALA A 100 -9.50 -14.76 23.69
CA ALA A 100 -10.10 -13.54 24.24
C ALA A 100 -9.07 -12.54 24.78
N SER A 101 -7.82 -12.96 24.96
CA SER A 101 -6.69 -12.14 25.41
C SER A 101 -5.79 -11.68 24.26
N GLY A 102 -6.14 -11.98 23.00
CA GLY A 102 -5.37 -11.59 21.81
C GLY A 102 -4.10 -12.41 21.55
N ARG A 103 -3.89 -13.53 22.27
CA ARG A 103 -2.74 -14.42 22.10
C ARG A 103 -3.04 -15.49 21.06
N THR A 104 -2.04 -15.82 20.25
CA THR A 104 -2.17 -16.93 19.31
C THR A 104 -1.85 -18.28 19.95
N SER A 105 -2.22 -19.39 19.29
CA SER A 105 -2.00 -20.75 19.83
C SER A 105 -0.50 -21.06 19.99
N ALA A 106 0.35 -20.46 19.15
CA ALA A 106 1.81 -20.54 19.26
C ALA A 106 2.37 -19.83 20.52
N GLU A 107 1.79 -18.70 20.92
CA GLU A 107 2.17 -17.98 22.13
C GLU A 107 1.76 -18.73 23.40
N MET A 108 0.61 -19.42 23.36
CA MET A 108 0.15 -20.29 24.45
C MET A 108 1.10 -21.47 24.69
N ARG A 109 1.60 -22.09 23.62
CA ARG A 109 2.57 -23.20 23.73
C ARG A 109 3.92 -22.76 24.29
N SER A 110 4.34 -21.52 24.02
CA SER A 110 5.65 -21.01 24.46
C SER A 110 5.66 -20.53 25.92
N GLY A 111 4.49 -20.35 26.55
CA GLY A 111 4.37 -19.97 27.97
C GLY A 111 4.46 -21.12 28.97
N SER A 112 4.57 -22.38 28.52
CA SER A 112 4.67 -23.55 29.39
C SER A 112 6.13 -23.98 29.61
N SER A 113 6.96 -23.09 30.15
CA SER A 113 8.28 -23.45 30.69
C SER A 113 8.65 -22.48 31.81
N GLN A 114 7.79 -22.39 32.82
CA GLN A 114 8.19 -21.85 34.11
C GLN A 114 8.29 -23.04 35.07
N THR A 115 9.45 -23.70 35.03
CA THR A 115 9.82 -24.71 36.01
C THR A 115 10.02 -23.99 37.35
N THR A 116 8.99 -23.97 38.19
CA THR A 116 9.15 -23.73 39.63
C THR A 116 9.90 -24.92 40.21
N GLU A 117 11.23 -24.82 40.29
CA GLU A 117 12.02 -25.65 41.20
C GLU A 117 12.28 -24.81 42.45
N ASN A 118 11.33 -24.86 43.40
CA ASN A 118 11.60 -24.55 44.81
C ASN A 118 11.87 -25.90 45.47
N THR A 119 13.11 -26.16 45.84
CA THR A 119 13.45 -27.24 46.77
C THR A 119 14.20 -26.63 47.95
N ASP A 120 13.52 -26.72 49.10
CA ASP A 120 13.97 -26.70 50.51
C ASP A 120 15.17 -25.83 50.91
#